data_AF-A0AAJ7NA23-F1
#
_entry.id   AF-A0AAJ7NA23-F1
#
_cell.length_a   1.000
_cell.length_b   1.000
_cell.length_c   1.000
_cell.angle_alpha   90.00
_cell.angle_beta   90.00
_cell.angle_gamma   90.00
#
_symmetry.space_group_name_H-M   'P 1'
#
loop_
_entity.id
_entity.type
_entity.pdbx_description
1 polymer ?
#
loop_
_entity_poly.entity_id
_entity_poly.type
_entity_poly.pdbx_seq_one_letter_code
_entity_poly.pdbx_strand_id
1 'polypeptide(L)'
;MSTTFLNFVEENILYEILAATWILFFWKLYLSLRQRALVLRLVELPEQVRGLMTREVYEKARDYSLDKLNFGIFQDTYSEIFNTIFLLTMCYRRFWVSSVRLVGYLGFDESNEILLSGVCMFVVSVVYDVVYLPLTIYSTFVVEQKHGFNKEVSQ
;
A
#
# COMPACT_ATOMS: atom_id res chain seq x y z
N MET A 1 -38.89 4.06 -5.72
CA MET A 1 -37.66 3.56 -6.37
C MET A 1 -36.40 4.14 -5.74
N SER A 2 -36.31 5.47 -5.53
CA SER A 2 -35.17 6.10 -4.85
C SER A 2 -34.97 5.65 -3.38
N THR A 3 -36.03 5.47 -2.59
CA THR A 3 -35.93 5.03 -1.18
C THR A 3 -35.46 3.58 -1.01
N THR A 4 -35.91 2.68 -1.89
CA THR A 4 -35.49 1.27 -1.87
C THR A 4 -34.01 1.10 -2.22
N PHE A 5 -33.50 1.89 -3.15
CA PHE A 5 -32.09 1.88 -3.54
C PHE A 5 -31.19 2.45 -2.44
N LEU A 6 -31.59 3.57 -1.82
CA LEU A 6 -30.84 4.17 -0.71
C LEU A 6 -30.72 3.22 0.50
N ASN A 7 -31.82 2.57 0.88
CA ASN A 7 -31.78 1.61 1.99
C ASN A 7 -30.87 0.40 1.68
N PHE A 8 -30.87 -0.07 0.43
CA PHE A 8 -29.96 -1.15 0.01
C PHE A 8 -28.50 -0.74 0.13
N VAL A 9 -28.16 0.49 -0.28
CA VAL A 9 -26.81 1.06 -0.18
C VAL A 9 -26.40 1.17 1.29
N GLU A 10 -27.26 1.75 2.12
CA GLU A 10 -26.99 1.94 3.56
C GLU A 10 -26.75 0.61 4.30
N GLU A 11 -27.48 -0.44 3.96
CA GLU A 11 -27.32 -1.76 4.57
C GLU A 11 -26.03 -2.48 4.12
N ASN A 12 -25.45 -2.11 2.97
CA ASN A 12 -24.36 -2.84 2.33
C ASN A 12 -23.07 -2.01 2.11
N ILE A 13 -22.94 -0.84 2.74
CA ILE A 13 -21.80 0.09 2.55
C ILE A 13 -20.44 -0.61 2.60
N LEU A 14 -20.22 -1.54 3.53
CA LEU A 14 -18.95 -2.26 3.63
C LEU A 14 -18.63 -3.04 2.35
N TYR A 15 -19.61 -3.78 1.83
CA TYR A 15 -19.43 -4.60 0.64
C TYR A 15 -19.24 -3.75 -0.62
N GLU A 16 -19.89 -2.58 -0.67
CA GLU A 16 -19.69 -1.62 -1.76
C GLU A 16 -18.29 -1.03 -1.74
N ILE A 17 -17.79 -0.62 -0.57
CA ILE A 17 -16.42 -0.13 -0.42
C ILE A 17 -15.44 -1.23 -0.84
N LEU A 18 -15.64 -2.46 -0.34
CA LEU A 18 -14.78 -3.59 -0.68
C LEU A 18 -14.81 -3.88 -2.19
N ALA A 19 -15.99 -3.90 -2.81
CA ALA A 19 -16.11 -4.10 -4.25
C ALA A 19 -15.37 -3.00 -5.03
N ALA A 20 -15.53 -1.74 -4.63
CA ALA A 20 -14.84 -0.62 -5.25
C ALA A 20 -13.31 -0.71 -5.10
N THR A 21 -12.78 -1.08 -3.92
CA THR A 21 -11.33 -1.23 -3.73
C THR A 21 -10.78 -2.35 -4.59
N TRP A 22 -11.45 -3.50 -4.66
CA TRP A 22 -11.02 -4.63 -5.49
C TRP A 22 -11.08 -4.32 -6.99
N ILE A 23 -12.10 -3.61 -7.46
CA ILE A 23 -12.18 -3.16 -8.86
C ILE A 23 -10.97 -2.25 -9.18
N LEU A 24 -10.68 -1.28 -8.32
CA LEU A 24 -9.52 -0.40 -8.49
C LEU A 24 -8.20 -1.16 -8.42
N PHE A 25 -8.09 -2.15 -7.53
CA PHE A 25 -6.93 -3.02 -7.43
C PHE A 25 -6.71 -3.82 -8.71
N PHE A 26 -7.73 -4.48 -9.25
CA PHE A 26 -7.60 -5.23 -10.50
C PHE A 26 -7.24 -4.33 -11.69
N TRP A 27 -7.78 -3.11 -11.73
CA TRP A 27 -7.39 -2.12 -12.73
C TRP A 27 -5.90 -1.75 -12.62
N LYS A 28 -5.42 -1.43 -11.42
CA LYS A 28 -4.00 -1.13 -11.17
C LYS A 28 -3.11 -2.32 -11.50
N LEU A 29 -3.49 -3.53 -11.07
CA LEU A 29 -2.76 -4.75 -11.36
C LEU A 29 -2.63 -5.00 -12.86
N TYR A 30 -3.72 -4.80 -13.62
CA TYR A 30 -3.70 -4.88 -15.08
C TYR A 30 -2.70 -3.90 -15.70
N LEU A 31 -2.69 -2.63 -15.26
CA LEU A 31 -1.74 -1.63 -15.74
C LEU A 31 -0.29 -2.01 -15.41
N SER A 32 -0.02 -2.46 -14.19
CA SER A 32 1.31 -2.90 -13.74
C SER A 32 1.82 -4.11 -14.53
N LEU A 33 0.95 -5.09 -14.79
CA LEU A 33 1.28 -6.24 -15.63
C LEU A 33 1.57 -5.84 -17.08
N ARG A 34 0.80 -4.89 -17.62
CA ARG A 34 1.01 -4.37 -18.97
C ARG A 34 2.32 -3.60 -19.07
N GLN A 35 2.65 -2.78 -18.07
CA GLN A 35 3.92 -2.07 -17.98
C GLN A 35 5.10 -3.04 -17.91
N ARG A 36 5.00 -4.08 -17.07
CA ARG A 36 6.00 -5.15 -16.98
C ARG A 36 6.20 -5.86 -18.32
N ALA A 37 5.12 -6.21 -19.01
CA ALA A 37 5.19 -6.84 -20.33
C ALA A 37 5.85 -5.94 -21.38
N LEU A 38 5.64 -4.62 -21.31
CA LEU A 38 6.30 -3.65 -22.17
C LEU A 38 7.82 -3.60 -21.90
N VAL A 39 8.24 -3.50 -20.64
CA VAL A 39 9.66 -3.44 -20.27
C VAL A 39 10.40 -4.72 -20.67
N LEU A 40 9.74 -5.89 -20.60
CA LEU A 40 10.30 -7.15 -21.08
C LEU A 40 10.50 -7.20 -22.60
N ARG A 41 9.66 -6.50 -23.38
CA ARG A 41 9.78 -6.44 -24.85
C ARG A 41 10.82 -5.43 -25.32
N LEU A 42 11.06 -4.38 -24.52
CA LEU A 42 12.04 -3.34 -24.79
C LEU A 42 13.46 -3.83 -24.46
N VAL A 43 13.90 -4.89 -25.14
CA VAL A 43 15.23 -5.46 -24.94
C VAL A 43 16.30 -4.60 -25.59
N GLU A 44 16.02 -4.10 -26.79
CA GLU A 44 16.94 -3.30 -27.58
C GLU A 44 16.76 -1.81 -27.33
N LEU A 45 17.87 -1.07 -27.39
CA LEU A 45 17.89 0.37 -27.22
C LEU A 45 17.12 1.05 -28.38
N PRO A 46 16.01 1.76 -28.12
CA PRO A 46 15.25 2.44 -29.16
C PRO A 46 16.12 3.47 -29.89
N GLU A 47 15.92 3.63 -31.19
CA GLU A 47 16.74 4.54 -32.01
C GLU A 47 16.68 5.99 -31.54
N GLN A 48 15.54 6.39 -30.95
CA GLN A 48 15.30 7.73 -30.41
C GLN A 48 16.20 8.07 -29.21
N VAL A 49 16.71 7.06 -28.49
CA VAL A 49 17.54 7.22 -27.27
C VAL A 49 19.00 6.83 -27.49
N ARG A 50 19.35 6.36 -28.69
CA ARG A 50 20.68 5.81 -29.04
C ARG A 50 21.85 6.81 -28.85
N GLY A 51 21.56 8.11 -28.76
CA GLY A 51 22.55 9.17 -28.47
C GLY A 51 22.47 9.79 -27.07
N LEU A 52 21.47 9.44 -26.26
CA LEU A 52 21.28 9.98 -24.91
C LEU A 52 21.86 9.08 -23.82
N MET A 53 22.01 7.78 -24.13
CA MET A 53 22.32 6.74 -23.15
C MET A 53 23.10 5.60 -23.81
N THR A 54 24.12 5.10 -23.12
CA THR A 54 24.85 3.90 -23.55
C THR A 54 24.02 2.64 -23.33
N ARG A 55 24.29 1.58 -24.10
CA ARG A 55 23.59 0.29 -23.98
C ARG A 55 23.66 -0.28 -22.56
N GLU A 56 24.81 -0.17 -21.90
CA GLU A 56 25.01 -0.66 -20.53
C GLU A 56 24.11 0.07 -19.52
N VAL A 57 24.00 1.39 -19.63
CA VAL A 57 23.13 2.19 -18.76
C VAL A 57 21.66 1.85 -19.01
N TYR A 58 21.28 1.57 -20.26
CA TYR A 58 19.93 1.13 -20.60
C TYR A 58 19.57 -0.21 -20.00
N GLU A 59 20.44 -1.21 -20.15
CA GLU A 59 20.22 -2.55 -19.61
C GLU A 59 20.08 -2.49 -18.08
N LYS A 60 20.96 -1.73 -17.40
CA LYS A 60 20.85 -1.50 -15.96
C LYS A 60 19.55 -0.80 -15.55
N ALA A 61 19.13 0.23 -16.29
CA ALA A 61 17.87 0.93 -16.02
C ALA A 61 16.63 0.04 -16.26
N ARG A 62 16.67 -0.82 -17.28
CA ARG A 62 15.62 -1.79 -17.58
C ARG A 62 15.51 -2.84 -16.48
N ASP A 63 16.64 -3.38 -16.03
CA ASP A 63 16.67 -4.38 -14.96
C ASP A 63 16.18 -3.79 -13.63
N TYR A 64 16.56 -2.54 -13.31
CA TYR A 64 16.00 -1.81 -12.16
C TYR A 64 14.47 -1.64 -12.29
N SER A 65 13.99 -1.23 -13.46
CA SER A 65 12.56 -1.07 -13.72
C SER A 65 11.79 -2.38 -13.52
N LEU A 66 12.34 -3.50 -13.99
CA LEU A 66 11.73 -4.83 -13.80
C LEU A 66 11.69 -5.24 -12.34
N ASP A 67 12.80 -5.08 -11.61
CA ASP A 67 12.87 -5.41 -10.17
C ASP A 67 11.86 -4.55 -9.38
N LYS A 68 11.80 -3.25 -9.67
CA LYS A 68 10.85 -2.32 -9.04
C LYS A 68 9.40 -2.67 -9.35
N LEU A 69 9.08 -3.03 -10.60
CA LEU A 69 7.73 -3.43 -10.99
C LEU A 69 7.30 -4.73 -10.32
N ASN A 70 8.21 -5.73 -10.26
CA ASN A 70 7.92 -7.01 -9.60
C ASN A 70 7.64 -6.81 -8.11
N PHE A 71 8.50 -6.03 -7.43
CA PHE A 71 8.31 -5.73 -6.01
C PHE A 71 7.05 -4.88 -5.77
N GLY A 72 6.79 -3.88 -6.62
CA GLY A 72 5.58 -3.05 -6.53
C GLY A 72 4.29 -3.87 -6.65
N ILE A 73 4.21 -4.81 -7.59
CA ILE A 73 3.05 -5.71 -7.72
C ILE A 73 2.86 -6.54 -6.45
N PHE A 74 3.94 -7.07 -5.87
CA PHE A 74 3.87 -7.83 -4.62
C PHE A 74 3.40 -6.96 -3.45
N GLN A 75 3.98 -5.77 -3.29
CA GLN A 75 3.63 -4.82 -2.24
C GLN A 75 2.16 -4.38 -2.36
N ASP A 76 1.70 -4.03 -3.56
CA ASP A 76 0.31 -3.63 -3.82
C ASP A 76 -0.66 -4.76 -3.45
N THR A 77 -0.34 -6.00 -3.83
CA THR A 77 -1.16 -7.18 -3.54
C THR A 77 -1.22 -7.45 -2.03
N TYR A 78 -0.08 -7.40 -1.34
CA TYR A 78 -0.02 -7.54 0.10
C TYR A 78 -0.88 -6.48 0.81
N SER A 79 -0.77 -5.22 0.36
CA SER A 79 -1.50 -4.08 0.93
C SER A 79 -3.02 -4.25 0.75
N GLU A 80 -3.48 -4.68 -0.43
CA GLU A 80 -4.91 -4.89 -0.70
C GLU A 80 -5.48 -6.04 0.15
N ILE A 81 -4.73 -7.14 0.31
CA ILE A 81 -5.12 -8.25 1.18
C ILE A 81 -5.21 -7.78 2.64
N PHE A 82 -4.22 -7.03 3.11
CA PHE A 82 -4.21 -6.48 4.47
C PHE A 82 -5.42 -5.57 4.70
N ASN A 83 -5.67 -4.61 3.79
CA ASN A 83 -6.81 -3.70 3.87
C ASN A 83 -8.15 -4.46 3.84
N THR A 84 -8.27 -5.51 3.03
CA THR A 84 -9.45 -6.36 2.97
C THR A 84 -9.71 -7.05 4.31
N ILE A 85 -8.68 -7.66 4.90
CA ILE A 85 -8.79 -8.29 6.23
C ILE A 85 -9.16 -7.24 7.29
N PHE A 86 -8.53 -6.07 7.22
CA PHE A 86 -8.75 -4.96 8.14
C PHE A 86 -10.21 -4.47 8.11
N LEU A 87 -10.79 -4.31 6.93
CA LEU A 87 -12.18 -3.91 6.74
C LEU A 87 -13.14 -5.02 7.21
N LEU A 88 -12.95 -6.26 6.76
CA LEU A 88 -13.84 -7.38 7.07
C LEU A 88 -13.89 -7.72 8.57
N THR A 89 -12.78 -7.54 9.29
CA THR A 89 -12.71 -7.79 10.73
C THR A 89 -13.16 -6.60 11.59
N MET A 90 -13.66 -5.53 10.97
CA MET A 90 -14.08 -4.30 11.64
C MET A 90 -12.98 -3.76 12.57
N CYS A 91 -11.72 -3.81 12.11
CA CYS A 91 -10.56 -3.46 12.93
C CYS A 91 -10.66 -2.06 13.55
N TYR A 92 -11.22 -1.07 12.84
CA TYR A 92 -11.46 0.27 13.38
C TYR A 92 -12.27 0.26 14.68
N ARG A 93 -13.35 -0.53 14.75
CA ARG A 93 -14.14 -0.70 15.98
C ARG A 93 -13.31 -1.34 17.09
N ARG A 94 -12.49 -2.33 16.75
CA ARG A 94 -11.64 -3.03 17.72
C ARG A 94 -10.56 -2.10 18.28
N PHE A 95 -9.94 -1.28 17.44
CA PHE A 95 -8.96 -0.28 17.88
C PHE A 95 -9.60 0.80 18.75
N TRP A 96 -10.81 1.23 18.43
CA TRP A 96 -11.56 2.15 19.29
C TRP A 96 -11.75 1.58 20.69
N VAL A 97 -12.27 0.35 20.81
CA VAL A 97 -12.47 -0.32 22.11
C VAL A 97 -11.14 -0.52 22.85
N SER A 98 -10.07 -0.89 22.15
CA SER A 98 -8.74 -0.99 22.76
C SER A 98 -8.23 0.35 23.26
N SER A 99 -8.52 1.44 22.57
CA SER A 99 -8.13 2.80 22.96
C SER A 99 -8.87 3.25 24.21
N VAL A 100 -10.18 2.96 24.31
CA VAL A 100 -10.97 3.24 25.53
C VAL A 100 -10.34 2.52 26.72
N ARG A 101 -10.02 1.23 26.56
CA ARG A 101 -9.37 0.44 27.62
C ARG A 101 -8.00 1.00 28.01
N LEU A 102 -7.22 1.47 27.05
CA LEU A 102 -5.88 2.03 27.29
C LEU A 102 -5.97 3.36 28.05
N VAL A 103 -6.89 4.24 27.66
CA VAL A 103 -7.17 5.52 28.33
C VAL A 103 -7.63 5.29 29.78
N GLY A 104 -8.56 4.35 29.99
CA GLY A 104 -9.03 3.97 31.32
C GLY A 104 -7.93 3.38 32.20
N TYR A 105 -7.02 2.57 31.65
CA TYR A 105 -5.86 2.06 32.39
C TYR A 105 -4.88 3.16 32.82
N LEU A 106 -4.74 4.21 32.01
CA LEU A 106 -3.89 5.36 32.31
C LEU A 106 -4.54 6.37 33.27
N GLY A 107 -5.79 6.14 33.69
CA GLY A 107 -6.52 7.00 34.62
C GLY A 107 -7.01 8.32 34.02
N PHE A 108 -7.06 8.40 32.69
CA PHE A 108 -7.60 9.55 31.98
C PHE A 108 -9.12 9.48 31.88
N ASP A 109 -9.76 10.64 31.71
CA ASP A 109 -11.21 10.72 31.55
C ASP A 109 -11.65 10.13 30.20
N GLU A 110 -12.43 9.06 30.27
CA GLU A 110 -12.99 8.36 29.11
C GLU A 110 -14.01 9.21 28.35
N SER A 111 -14.52 10.30 28.96
CA SER A 111 -15.46 11.22 28.32
C SER A 111 -14.78 12.17 27.31
N ASN A 112 -13.45 12.29 27.36
CA ASN A 112 -12.71 13.15 26.45
C ASN A 112 -12.47 12.46 25.09
N GLU A 113 -13.43 12.62 24.18
CA GLU A 113 -13.37 12.04 22.83
C GLU A 113 -12.15 12.51 22.01
N ILE A 114 -11.62 13.71 22.26
CA ILE A 114 -10.44 14.23 21.56
C ILE A 114 -9.21 13.41 21.92
N LEU A 115 -8.99 13.18 23.22
CA LEU A 115 -7.88 12.36 23.71
C LEU A 115 -8.02 10.92 23.22
N LEU A 116 -9.22 10.36 23.30
CA LEU A 116 -9.49 9.00 22.84
C LEU A 116 -9.23 8.82 21.33
N SER A 117 -9.62 9.79 20.52
CA SER A 117 -9.34 9.80 19.08
C SER A 117 -7.85 9.88 18.78
N GLY A 118 -7.10 10.70 19.54
CA GLY A 118 -5.65 10.79 19.42
C GLY A 118 -4.94 9.48 19.76
N VAL A 119 -5.36 8.81 20.84
CA VAL A 119 -4.85 7.49 21.22
C VAL A 119 -5.20 6.44 20.18
N CYS A 120 -6.42 6.44 19.66
CA CYS A 120 -6.84 5.52 18.61
C CYS A 120 -6.03 5.69 17.33
N MET A 121 -5.83 6.93 16.87
CA MET A 121 -4.96 7.23 15.73
C MET A 121 -3.54 6.74 15.99
N PHE A 122 -2.97 6.97 17.17
CA PHE A 122 -1.64 6.50 17.52
C PHE A 122 -1.54 4.96 17.43
N VAL A 123 -2.49 4.24 18.04
CA VAL A 123 -2.52 2.76 17.99
C VAL A 123 -2.64 2.25 16.56
N VAL A 124 -3.53 2.85 15.76
CA VAL A 124 -3.69 2.47 14.35
C VAL A 124 -2.39 2.73 13.59
N SER A 125 -1.77 3.91 13.73
CA SER A 125 -0.51 4.24 13.06
C SER A 125 0.60 3.27 13.40
N VAL A 126 0.77 2.90 14.68
CA VAL A 126 1.77 1.91 15.10
C VAL A 126 1.53 0.56 14.42
N VAL A 127 0.28 0.09 14.34
CA VAL A 127 -0.04 -1.17 13.65
C VAL A 127 0.27 -1.06 12.16
N TYR A 128 -0.06 0.05 11.51
CA TYR A 128 0.31 0.30 10.12
C TYR A 128 1.83 0.27 9.94
N ASP A 129 2.59 0.98 10.77
CA ASP A 129 4.05 1.00 10.67
C ASP A 129 4.62 -0.41 10.82
N VAL A 130 4.19 -1.21 11.80
CA VAL A 130 4.68 -2.60 11.95
C VAL A 130 4.42 -3.45 10.69
N VAL A 131 3.29 -3.25 10.02
CA VAL A 131 2.90 -4.01 8.82
C VAL A 131 3.65 -3.55 7.58
N TYR A 132 3.82 -2.24 7.39
CA TYR A 132 4.37 -1.66 6.16
C TYR A 132 5.89 -1.41 6.23
N LEU A 133 6.46 -1.24 7.42
CA LEU A 133 7.90 -1.01 7.61
C LEU A 133 8.78 -2.12 7.00
N PRO A 134 8.47 -3.42 7.14
CA PRO A 134 9.27 -4.47 6.50
C PRO A 134 9.30 -4.35 4.97
N LEU A 135 8.20 -3.94 4.35
CA LEU A 135 8.11 -3.73 2.90
C LEU A 135 8.96 -2.52 2.48
N THR A 136 8.89 -1.43 3.23
CA THR A 136 9.69 -0.23 3.00
C THR A 136 11.18 -0.54 3.12
N ILE A 137 11.59 -1.23 4.19
CA ILE A 137 12.98 -1.65 4.40
C ILE A 137 13.45 -2.51 3.23
N TYR A 138 12.64 -3.47 2.78
CA TYR A 138 13.01 -4.31 1.64
C TYR A 138 13.16 -3.49 0.34
N SER A 139 12.25 -2.55 0.08
CA SER A 139 12.33 -1.67 -1.09
C SER A 139 13.65 -0.90 -1.10
N THR A 140 14.00 -0.24 0.01
CA THR A 140 15.18 0.61 0.08
C THR A 140 16.48 -0.18 0.15
N PHE A 141 16.59 -1.16 1.05
CA PHE A 141 17.84 -1.85 1.33
C PHE A 141 18.09 -3.09 0.45
N VAL A 142 17.08 -3.59 -0.26
CA VAL A 142 17.27 -4.71 -1.21
C VAL A 142 17.12 -4.23 -2.64
N VAL A 143 15.97 -3.63 -3.00
CA VAL A 143 15.71 -3.25 -4.39
C VAL A 143 16.57 -2.06 -4.81
N GLU A 144 16.54 -0.95 -4.07
CA GLU A 144 17.28 0.26 -4.44
C GLU A 144 18.80 0.12 -4.24
N GLN A 145 19.22 -0.59 -3.19
CA GLN A 145 20.64 -0.83 -2.91
C GLN A 145 21.29 -1.73 -3.96
N LYS A 146 20.61 -2.78 -4.44
CA LYS A 146 21.10 -3.64 -5.54
C LYS A 146 21.49 -2.86 -6.79
N HIS A 147 20.77 -1.78 -7.07
CA HIS A 147 21.01 -0.95 -8.26
C HIS A 147 21.90 0.27 -8.00
N GLY A 148 22.31 0.48 -6.74
CA GLY A 148 23.18 1.59 -6.32
C GLY A 148 22.45 2.94 -6.24
N PHE A 149 21.12 2.93 -6.13
CA PHE A 149 20.31 4.14 -5.96
C PHE A 149 20.13 4.53 -4.50
N ASN A 150 20.31 3.59 -3.56
CA ASN A 150 20.22 3.90 -2.15
C ASN A 150 21.35 4.86 -1.72
N LYS A 151 20.96 6.02 -1.19
CA LYS A 151 21.86 7.03 -0.62
C LYS A 151 21.73 7.14 0.90
N GLU A 152 20.78 6.41 1.48
CA GLU A 152 20.60 6.35 2.92
C GLU A 152 21.71 5.47 3.50
N VAL A 153 22.44 6.01 4.46
CA VAL A 153 23.57 5.33 5.09
C VAL A 153 23.02 4.21 5.96
N SER A 154 23.34 2.95 5.66
CA SER A 154 23.16 1.85 6.61
C SER A 154 24.22 2.01 7.70
N GLN A 155 23.93 2.77 8.76
CA GLN A 155 24.68 2.66 10.00
C GLN A 155 24.13 1.53 10.85
#